data_AF-A0A953NBM6-F1
#
_entry.id   AF-A0A953NBM6-F1
#
_cell.length_a   1.000
_cell.length_b   1.000
_cell.length_c   1.000
_cell.angle_alpha   90.00
_cell.angle_beta   90.00
_cell.angle_gamma   90.00
#
_symmetry.space_group_name_H-M   'P 1'
#
loop_
_entity.id
_entity.type
_entity.pdbx_description
1 polymer ?
#
loop_
_entity_poly.entity_id
_entity_poly.type
_entity_poly.pdbx_seq_one_letter_code
_entity_poly.pdbx_strand_id
1 'polypeptide(L)'
;GGIKGTVSFYTGAMTGSPGRPRFILHLLIDKALKSKSKVELFMITSPKTLATVNGLFGPKKMNIASFKEMEDLCKSDYYSREKKYPDWNFQENHQPYPPELERKFMAYHRKRLSKK
;
A
#
# COMPACT_ATOMS: atom_id res chain seq x y z
N GLY A 1 -11.03 2.82 -8.19
CA GLY A 1 -9.83 2.04 -8.53
C GLY A 1 -8.67 2.97 -8.83
N GLY A 2 -7.53 2.41 -9.23
CA GLY A 2 -6.31 3.18 -9.53
C GLY A 2 -5.79 3.98 -8.34
N ILE A 3 -5.04 5.06 -8.60
CA ILE A 3 -4.40 5.87 -7.56
C ILE A 3 -5.40 6.44 -6.55
N LYS A 4 -6.60 6.87 -6.99
CA LYS A 4 -7.66 7.33 -6.08
C LYS A 4 -8.05 6.25 -5.07
N GLY A 5 -8.18 5.00 -5.55
CA GLY A 5 -8.45 3.85 -4.70
C GLY A 5 -7.31 3.58 -3.72
N THR A 6 -6.07 3.60 -4.20
CA THR A 6 -4.87 3.39 -3.37
C THR A 6 -4.75 4.44 -2.27
N VAL A 7 -4.91 5.73 -2.60
CA VAL A 7 -4.84 6.84 -1.62
C VAL A 7 -5.97 6.74 -0.60
N SER A 8 -7.16 6.30 -1.01
CA SER A 8 -8.31 6.16 -0.11
C SER A 8 -8.07 5.19 1.04
N PHE A 9 -7.17 4.21 0.88
CA PHE A 9 -6.79 3.30 1.96
C PHE A 9 -6.14 4.02 3.14
N TYR A 10 -5.42 5.11 2.88
CA TYR A 10 -4.73 5.88 3.90
C TYR A 10 -5.63 6.98 4.46
N THR A 11 -6.44 7.65 3.63
CA THR A 11 -7.35 8.70 4.13
C THR A 11 -8.49 8.14 4.97
N GLY A 12 -8.95 6.91 4.69
CA GLY A 12 -10.02 6.23 5.44
C GLY A 12 -9.55 5.23 6.50
N ALA A 13 -8.24 5.15 6.78
CA ALA A 13 -7.62 4.03 7.52
C ALA A 13 -8.02 3.92 9.00
N MET A 14 -8.76 4.87 9.56
CA MET A 14 -9.26 4.84 10.95
C MET A 14 -10.76 4.56 11.04
N THR A 15 -11.37 4.05 9.96
CA THR A 15 -12.79 3.70 9.89
C THR A 15 -12.98 2.19 9.67
N GLY A 16 -14.07 1.65 10.22
CA GLY A 16 -14.43 0.24 10.03
C GLY A 16 -13.40 -0.74 10.61
N SER A 17 -12.93 -1.67 9.77
CA SER A 17 -11.96 -2.71 10.14
C SER A 17 -10.70 -2.62 9.26
N PRO A 18 -9.88 -1.57 9.42
CA PRO A 18 -8.70 -1.36 8.61
C PRO A 18 -7.66 -2.46 8.87
N GLY A 19 -6.94 -2.86 7.82
CA GLY A 19 -5.76 -3.71 7.99
C GLY A 19 -4.65 -3.00 8.74
N ARG A 20 -3.85 -3.76 9.50
CA ARG A 20 -2.72 -3.27 10.29
C ARG A 20 -1.78 -2.32 9.52
N PRO A 21 -1.32 -2.62 8.29
CA PRO A 21 -0.41 -1.73 7.56
C PRO A 21 -1.05 -0.38 7.21
N ARG A 22 -2.33 -0.38 6.81
CA ARG A 22 -3.06 0.83 6.43
C ARG A 22 -3.25 1.78 7.61
N PHE A 23 -3.63 1.22 8.77
CA PHE A 23 -3.82 1.98 10.00
C PHE A 23 -2.49 2.63 10.45
N ILE A 24 -1.39 1.87 10.40
CA ILE A 24 -0.08 2.35 10.85
C ILE A 24 0.47 3.42 9.88
N LEU A 25 0.39 3.19 8.57
CA LEU A 25 0.84 4.17 7.57
C LEU A 25 0.04 5.46 7.64
N HIS A 26 -1.27 5.40 7.91
CA HIS A 26 -2.07 6.61 8.15
C HIS A 26 -1.52 7.44 9.32
N LEU A 27 -1.17 6.81 10.44
CA LEU A 27 -0.62 7.52 11.59
C LEU A 27 0.77 8.10 11.33
N LEU A 28 1.58 7.43 10.50
CA LEU A 28 2.88 7.96 10.06
C LEU A 28 2.71 9.20 9.17
N ILE A 29 1.77 9.18 8.23
CA ILE A 29 1.43 10.32 7.39
C ILE A 29 0.91 11.49 8.25
N ASP A 30 -0.02 11.22 9.19
CA ASP A 30 -0.54 12.23 10.12
C ASP A 30 0.57 12.88 10.95
N LYS A 31 1.49 12.07 11.50
CA LYS A 31 2.65 12.57 12.26
C LYS A 31 3.56 13.47 11.40
N ALA A 32 3.83 13.07 10.16
CA ALA A 32 4.66 13.84 9.24
C ALA A 32 4.00 15.18 8.89
N LEU A 33 2.70 15.16 8.57
CA LEU A 33 1.92 16.37 8.25
C LEU A 33 1.87 17.34 9.45
N LYS A 34 1.67 16.84 10.67
CA LYS A 34 1.74 17.66 11.90
C LYS A 34 3.11 18.31 12.12
N SER A 35 4.16 17.70 11.57
CA SER A 35 5.53 18.23 11.60
C SER A 35 5.81 19.21 10.45
N LYS A 36 4.77 19.69 9.75
CA LYS A 36 4.83 20.60 8.59
C LYS A 36 5.45 20.00 7.32
N SER A 37 5.56 18.66 7.24
CA SER A 37 5.94 17.99 5.99
C SER A 37 4.81 18.08 4.95
N LYS A 38 5.14 17.80 3.68
CA LYS A 38 4.18 17.69 2.57
C LYS A 38 4.08 16.26 2.09
N VAL A 39 2.93 15.91 1.51
CA VAL A 39 2.73 14.63 0.80
C VAL A 39 2.80 14.89 -0.68
N GLU A 40 3.67 14.14 -1.36
CA GLU A 40 3.83 14.16 -2.81
C GLU A 40 3.54 12.78 -3.38
N LEU A 41 2.90 12.74 -4.55
CA LEU A 41 2.50 11.51 -5.22
C LEU A 41 3.20 11.43 -6.57
N PHE A 42 4.10 10.46 -6.70
CA PHE A 42 4.79 10.14 -7.95
C PHE A 42 4.19 8.88 -8.54
N MET A 43 3.96 8.89 -9.86
CA MET A 43 3.33 7.76 -10.56
C MET A 43 3.97 7.57 -11.92
N ILE A 44 4.25 6.31 -12.24
CA ILE A 44 4.53 5.86 -13.61
C ILE A 44 3.35 5.03 -14.11
N THR A 45 3.13 5.05 -15.42
CA THR A 45 2.02 4.33 -16.06
C THR A 45 2.55 3.37 -17.11
N SER A 46 1.90 2.22 -17.31
CA SER A 46 2.18 1.33 -18.45
C SER A 46 1.13 1.49 -19.53
N PRO A 47 1.52 1.41 -20.81
CA PRO A 47 0.57 1.18 -21.90
C PRO A 47 -0.19 -0.13 -21.66
N LYS A 48 -1.39 -0.21 -22.24
CA LYS A 48 -2.13 -1.47 -22.30
C LYS A 48 -1.74 -2.23 -23.56
N THR A 49 -1.52 -3.52 -23.44
CA THR A 49 -1.22 -4.41 -24.56
C THR A 49 -2.37 -5.40 -24.76
N LEU A 50 -2.69 -5.69 -26.02
CA LEU A 50 -3.68 -6.71 -26.34
C LEU A 50 -3.06 -8.09 -26.09
N ALA A 51 -3.64 -8.86 -25.18
CA ALA A 51 -3.16 -10.18 -24.81
C ALA A 51 -4.29 -11.20 -24.78
N THR A 52 -3.93 -12.47 -24.99
CA THR A 52 -4.82 -13.61 -24.78
C THR A 52 -4.63 -14.12 -23.35
N VAL A 53 -5.68 -14.06 -22.54
CA VAL A 53 -5.67 -14.47 -21.13
C VAL A 53 -6.59 -15.67 -20.94
N ASN A 54 -6.09 -16.72 -20.29
CA ASN A 54 -6.86 -17.93 -20.01
C ASN A 54 -7.81 -17.71 -18.83
N GLY A 55 -9.10 -17.98 -19.03
CA GLY A 55 -10.08 -18.13 -17.97
C GLY A 55 -10.49 -19.60 -17.79
N LEU A 56 -11.32 -19.86 -16.77
CA LEU A 56 -11.84 -21.21 -16.46
C LEU A 56 -12.53 -21.88 -17.65
N PHE A 57 -13.22 -21.10 -18.50
CA PHE A 57 -13.98 -21.57 -19.66
C PHE A 57 -13.29 -21.27 -21.00
N GLY A 58 -11.98 -20.98 -20.98
CA GLY A 58 -11.18 -20.75 -22.18
C GLY A 58 -10.55 -19.36 -22.29
N PRO A 59 -9.77 -19.13 -23.36
CA PRO A 59 -9.01 -17.90 -23.58
C PRO A 59 -9.90 -16.73 -24.01
N LYS A 60 -9.54 -15.52 -23.58
CA LYS A 60 -10.15 -14.26 -24.02
C LYS A 60 -9.08 -13.26 -24.42
N LYS A 61 -9.29 -12.55 -25.53
CA LYS A 61 -8.46 -11.39 -25.90
C LYS A 61 -8.90 -10.17 -25.10
N MET A 62 -7.98 -9.53 -24.39
CA MET A 62 -8.27 -8.33 -23.61
C MET A 62 -7.04 -7.43 -23.50
N ASN A 63 -7.28 -6.14 -23.28
CA ASN A 63 -6.22 -5.17 -23.01
C ASN A 63 -5.77 -5.30 -21.56
N ILE A 64 -4.53 -5.72 -21.34
CA ILE A 64 -3.91 -5.86 -20.03
C ILE A 64 -2.83 -4.80 -19.84
N ALA A 65 -2.56 -4.44 -18.58
CA ALA A 65 -1.39 -3.66 -18.20
C ALA A 65 -0.58 -4.49 -17.21
N SER A 66 0.74 -4.48 -17.37
CA SER A 66 1.69 -5.29 -16.60
C SER A 66 1.98 -4.69 -15.23
N PHE A 67 0.94 -4.44 -14.43
CA PHE A 67 1.09 -3.75 -13.14
C PHE A 67 1.97 -4.50 -12.15
N LYS A 68 1.91 -5.85 -12.15
CA LYS A 68 2.71 -6.67 -11.25
C LYS A 68 4.19 -6.62 -11.63
N GLU A 69 4.48 -6.73 -12.92
CA GLU A 69 5.83 -6.64 -13.46
C GLU A 69 6.42 -5.25 -13.23
N MET A 70 5.61 -4.19 -13.42
CA MET A 70 6.01 -2.82 -13.08
C MET A 70 6.36 -2.67 -11.59
N GLU A 71 5.54 -3.23 -10.70
CA GLU A 71 5.82 -3.18 -9.26
C GLU A 71 7.13 -3.89 -8.92
N ASP A 72 7.39 -5.06 -9.51
CA ASP A 72 8.62 -5.82 -9.29
C ASP A 72 9.84 -5.09 -9.83
N LEU A 73 9.74 -4.47 -11.01
CA LEU A 73 10.81 -3.61 -11.56
C LEU A 73 11.09 -2.42 -10.64
N CYS A 74 10.05 -1.69 -10.18
CA CYS A 74 10.22 -0.59 -9.24
C CYS A 74 10.96 -1.00 -7.96
N LYS A 75 10.62 -2.17 -7.40
CA LYS A 75 11.29 -2.71 -6.21
C LYS A 75 12.74 -3.06 -6.51
N SER A 76 13.00 -3.75 -7.62
CA SER A 76 14.34 -4.14 -8.05
C SER A 76 15.23 -2.91 -8.29
N ASP A 77 14.73 -1.92 -9.03
CA ASP A 77 15.45 -0.70 -9.37
C ASP A 77 15.78 0.11 -8.11
N TYR A 78 14.81 0.27 -7.21
CA TYR A 78 15.03 0.96 -5.93
C TYR A 78 16.08 0.25 -5.09
N TYR A 79 15.95 -1.07 -4.90
CA TYR A 79 16.90 -1.85 -4.11
C TYR A 79 18.31 -1.86 -4.74
N SER A 80 18.41 -1.87 -6.07
CA SER A 80 19.70 -1.85 -6.77
C SER A 80 20.53 -0.62 -6.42
N ARG A 81 19.87 0.53 -6.19
CA ARG A 81 20.48 1.82 -5.86
C ARG A 81 20.64 2.03 -4.35
N GLU A 82 19.58 1.78 -3.59
CA GLU A 82 19.51 2.13 -2.17
C GLU A 82 19.97 1.00 -1.24
N LYS A 83 20.08 -0.24 -1.76
CA LYS A 83 20.40 -1.47 -0.98
C LYS A 83 19.44 -1.75 0.19
N LYS A 84 18.24 -1.16 0.14
CA LYS A 84 17.11 -1.37 1.07
C LYS A 84 15.80 -1.08 0.35
N TYR A 85 14.67 -1.43 0.96
CA TYR A 85 13.36 -0.93 0.53
C TYR A 85 13.02 0.39 1.25
N PRO A 86 12.03 1.18 0.76
CA PRO A 86 11.65 2.43 1.40
C PRO A 86 11.35 2.24 2.89
N ASP A 87 11.68 3.24 3.72
CA ASP A 87 11.68 3.09 5.19
C ASP A 87 10.32 2.68 5.77
N TRP A 88 9.21 3.05 5.11
CA TRP A 88 7.85 2.71 5.55
C TRP A 88 7.34 1.38 4.95
N ASN A 89 8.16 0.67 4.18
CA ASN A 89 7.88 -0.65 3.63
C ASN A 89 8.34 -1.75 4.61
N PHE A 90 7.74 -1.73 5.80
CA PHE A 90 8.18 -2.56 6.94
C PHE A 90 8.19 -4.06 6.62
N GLN A 91 7.20 -4.55 5.87
CA GLN A 91 7.08 -5.96 5.53
C GLN A 91 8.25 -6.42 4.65
N GLU A 92 8.52 -5.69 3.57
CA GLU A 92 9.59 -5.98 2.61
C GLU A 92 10.98 -5.82 3.25
N ASN A 93 11.11 -4.89 4.20
CA ASN A 93 12.32 -4.72 5.00
C ASN A 93 12.45 -5.74 6.16
N HIS A 94 11.47 -6.63 6.38
CA HIS A 94 11.43 -7.55 7.53
C HIS A 94 11.56 -6.83 8.89
N GLN A 95 11.02 -5.62 8.97
CA GLN A 95 11.07 -4.78 10.16
C GLN A 95 9.75 -4.80 10.93
N PRO A 96 9.78 -4.76 12.27
CA PRO A 96 8.58 -4.56 13.06
C PRO A 96 8.04 -3.15 12.84
N TYR A 97 6.71 -3.01 12.93
CA TYR A 97 6.10 -1.69 12.99
C TYR A 97 6.50 -0.93 14.27
N PRO A 98 6.48 0.41 14.27
CA PRO A 98 6.73 1.20 15.47
C PRO A 98 5.83 0.76 16.64
N PRO A 99 6.39 0.36 17.80
CA PRO A 99 5.62 -0.23 18.90
C PRO A 99 4.47 0.65 19.42
N GLU A 100 4.65 1.97 19.39
CA GLU A 100 3.61 2.92 19.77
C GLU A 100 2.38 2.83 18.84
N LEU A 101 2.61 2.76 17.53
CA LEU A 101 1.55 2.70 16.52
C LEU A 101 0.88 1.32 16.54
N GLU A 102 1.66 0.28 16.80
CA GLU A 102 1.15 -1.06 17.01
C GLU A 102 0.16 -1.12 18.19
N ARG A 103 0.52 -0.53 19.33
CA ARG A 103 -0.37 -0.44 20.49
C ARG A 103 -1.66 0.31 20.16
N LYS A 104 -1.57 1.40 19.38
CA LYS A 104 -2.75 2.15 18.93
C LYS A 104 -3.66 1.29 18.05
N PHE A 105 -3.10 0.54 17.12
CA PHE A 105 -3.86 -0.39 16.27
C PHE A 105 -4.56 -1.46 17.11
N MET A 106 -3.85 -2.08 18.06
CA MET A 106 -4.42 -3.10 18.94
C MET A 106 -5.54 -2.54 19.83
N ALA A 107 -5.36 -1.33 20.37
CA ALA A 107 -6.40 -0.65 21.17
C ALA A 107 -7.65 -0.34 20.32
N TYR A 108 -7.46 0.18 19.10
CA TYR A 108 -8.55 0.42 18.15
C TYR A 108 -9.31 -0.89 17.84
N HIS A 109 -8.56 -1.95 17.54
CA HIS A 109 -9.13 -3.25 17.21
C HIS A 109 -9.95 -3.84 18.38
N ARG A 110 -9.41 -3.80 19.61
CA ARG A 110 -10.11 -4.26 20.82
C ARG A 110 -11.39 -3.46 21.07
N LYS A 111 -11.33 -2.12 21.02
CA LYS A 111 -12.49 -1.24 21.22
C LYS A 111 -13.59 -1.50 20.20
N ARG A 112 -13.24 -1.85 18.97
CA ARG A 112 -14.19 -2.21 17.93
C ARG A 112 -14.86 -3.56 18.20
N LEU A 113 -14.09 -4.55 18.66
CA LEU A 113 -14.63 -5.87 19.01
C LEU A 113 -15.54 -5.84 20.24
N SER A 114 -15.24 -4.99 21.23
CA SER A 114 -16.06 -4.84 22.44
C SER A 114 -17.36 -4.07 22.22
N LYS A 115 -17.58 -3.51 21.03
CA LYS A 115 -18.81 -2.79 20.65
C LYS A 115 -19.80 -3.68 19.87
N LYS A 116 -19.42 -4.93 19.60
CA LYS A 116 -20.32 -5.98 19.11
C LYS A 116 -20.90 -6.72 20.30
#